data_AF-K2FH53-F1
#
_entry.id   AF-K2FH53-F1
#
_cell.length_a   1.000
_cell.length_b   1.000
_cell.length_c   1.000
_cell.angle_alpha   90.00
_cell.angle_beta   90.00
_cell.angle_gamma   90.00
#
_symmetry.space_group_name_H-M   'P 1'
#
loop_
_entity.id
_entity.type
_entity.pdbx_description
1 polymer ?
#
loop_
_entity_poly.entity_id
_entity_poly.type
_entity_poly.pdbx_seq_one_letter_code
_entity_poly.pdbx_strand_id
1 'polypeptide(L)'
;GGRRLQSVLLPAQGKGVAVIGGKTVVLGGRLGEDKLIRITEREAVLAGPEGVTHLYLTPDVNKQMIVPADGRKRGKAGHGKDSR
;
A
#
# COMPACT_ATOMS: atom_id res chain seq x y z
N GLY A 1 -11.94 -8.82 4.95
CA GLY A 1 -10.51 -9.15 5.00
C GLY A 1 -9.86 -8.70 3.71
N GLY A 2 -8.92 -7.77 3.77
CA GLY A 2 -8.29 -7.19 2.58
C GLY A 2 -7.26 -8.13 1.93
N ARG A 3 -7.14 -8.05 0.60
CA ARG A 3 -6.07 -8.69 -0.19
C ARG A 3 -4.73 -8.03 0.15
N ARG A 4 -4.11 -8.46 1.26
CA ARG A 4 -2.78 -7.99 1.71
C ARG A 4 -1.76 -9.10 1.54
N LEU A 5 -0.58 -8.75 1.06
CA LEU A 5 0.56 -9.65 1.07
C LEU A 5 1.09 -9.76 2.51
N GLN A 6 1.23 -10.99 3.00
CA GLN A 6 1.68 -11.27 4.36
C GLN A 6 3.12 -11.80 4.37
N SER A 7 3.46 -12.67 3.44
CA SER A 7 4.81 -13.21 3.31
C SER A 7 5.07 -13.70 1.89
N VAL A 8 6.34 -13.81 1.54
CA VAL A 8 6.83 -14.42 0.30
C VAL A 8 7.89 -15.45 0.65
N LEU A 9 7.93 -16.53 -0.11
CA LEU A 9 8.92 -17.59 -0.03
C LEU A 9 9.55 -17.73 -1.41
N LEU A 10 10.86 -17.47 -1.47
CA LEU A 10 11.66 -17.60 -2.69
C LEU A 10 12.68 -18.72 -2.48
N PRO A 11 12.36 -19.96 -2.89
CA PRO A 11 13.30 -21.07 -2.75
C PRO A 11 14.46 -20.92 -3.76
N ALA A 12 15.65 -21.37 -3.38
CA ALA A 12 16.84 -21.35 -4.26
C ALA A 12 16.64 -22.18 -5.55
N GLN A 13 15.78 -23.21 -5.49
CA GLN A 13 15.30 -23.96 -6.66
C GLN A 13 13.78 -24.15 -6.56
N GLY A 14 13.08 -23.90 -7.67
CA GLY A 14 11.63 -24.09 -7.77
C GLY A 14 10.85 -22.79 -7.98
N LYS A 15 9.53 -22.84 -7.76
CA LYS A 15 8.64 -21.69 -7.94
C LYS A 15 8.46 -20.94 -6.63
N GLY A 16 8.57 -19.60 -6.70
CA GLY A 16 8.24 -18.73 -5.58
C GLY A 16 6.78 -18.89 -5.14
N VAL A 17 6.52 -18.58 -3.87
CA VAL A 17 5.20 -18.69 -3.24
C VAL A 17 4.89 -17.42 -2.46
N ALA A 18 3.66 -16.93 -2.52
CA ALA A 18 3.19 -15.78 -1.77
C ALA A 18 2.01 -16.16 -0.88
N VAL A 19 1.99 -15.64 0.35
CA VAL A 19 0.83 -15.76 1.25
C VAL A 19 0.06 -14.45 1.22
N ILE A 20 -1.15 -14.49 0.67
CA ILE A 20 -2.00 -13.32 0.44
C ILE A 20 -3.32 -13.53 1.17
N GLY A 21 -3.62 -12.69 2.16
CA GLY A 21 -4.84 -12.79 2.97
C GLY A 21 -5.05 -14.18 3.61
N GLY A 22 -3.97 -14.85 4.01
CA GLY A 22 -3.97 -16.21 4.58
C GLY A 22 -3.94 -17.34 3.55
N LYS A 23 -3.96 -17.05 2.25
CA LYS A 23 -3.94 -18.06 1.18
C LYS A 23 -2.57 -18.12 0.54
N THR A 24 -2.04 -19.34 0.42
CA THR A 24 -0.77 -19.63 -0.24
C THR A 24 -0.99 -19.76 -1.76
N VAL A 25 -0.25 -18.97 -2.54
CA VAL A 25 -0.35 -18.93 -4.00
C VAL A 25 1.04 -19.07 -4.60
N VAL A 26 1.22 -20.10 -5.43
CA VAL A 26 2.49 -20.33 -6.14
C VAL A 26 2.61 -19.41 -7.36
N LEU A 27 3.82 -19.11 -7.81
CA LEU A 27 4.05 -18.37 -9.05
C LEU A 27 3.37 -19.07 -10.24
N GLY A 28 2.52 -18.34 -10.95
CA GLY A 28 1.66 -18.85 -12.01
C GLY A 28 0.31 -19.41 -11.53
N GLY A 29 0.09 -19.52 -10.22
CA GLY A 29 -1.17 -19.91 -9.59
C GLY A 29 -2.21 -18.79 -9.57
N ARG A 30 -3.44 -19.11 -9.18
CA ARG A 30 -4.58 -18.17 -9.13
C ARG A 30 -5.08 -17.92 -7.71
N LEU A 31 -5.52 -16.69 -7.47
CA LEU A 31 -6.20 -16.23 -6.26
C LEU A 31 -7.56 -15.65 -6.66
N GLY A 32 -8.59 -16.50 -6.68
CA GLY A 32 -9.86 -16.14 -7.33
C GLY A 32 -9.65 -16.08 -8.84
N GLU A 33 -9.91 -14.92 -9.44
CA GLU A 33 -9.72 -14.67 -10.88
C GLU A 33 -8.34 -14.11 -11.22
N ASP A 34 -7.61 -13.63 -10.19
CA ASP A 34 -6.28 -13.04 -10.36
C ASP A 34 -5.19 -14.12 -10.46
N LYS A 35 -4.28 -14.01 -11.43
CA LYS A 35 -3.10 -14.88 -11.58
C LYS A 35 -1.86 -14.22 -11.01
N LEU A 36 -1.10 -14.95 -10.20
CA LEU A 36 0.20 -14.50 -9.71
C LEU A 36 1.25 -14.59 -10.82
N ILE A 37 1.62 -13.45 -11.38
CA ILE A 37 2.52 -13.36 -12.53
C ILE A 37 3.96 -13.02 -12.13
N ARG A 38 4.16 -12.41 -10.96
CA ARG A 38 5.49 -12.08 -10.43
C ARG A 38 5.52 -12.14 -8.91
N ILE A 39 6.62 -12.62 -8.36
CA ILE A 39 6.96 -12.52 -6.94
C ILE A 39 8.37 -12.00 -6.83
N THR A 40 8.60 -11.09 -5.90
CA THR A 40 9.91 -10.66 -5.43
C THR A 40 9.97 -10.82 -3.91
N GLU A 41 11.12 -10.49 -3.31
CA GLU A 41 11.29 -10.52 -1.85
C GLU A 41 10.34 -9.56 -1.10
N ARG A 42 9.74 -8.58 -1.78
CA ARG A 42 8.93 -7.53 -1.16
C ARG A 42 7.59 -7.27 -1.84
N GLU A 43 7.32 -7.91 -2.98
CA GLU A 43 6.16 -7.63 -3.82
C GLU A 43 5.59 -8.92 -4.43
N ALA A 44 4.28 -8.98 -4.56
CA ALA A 44 3.55 -9.95 -5.36
C ALA A 44 2.67 -9.22 -6.38
N VAL A 45 2.81 -9.55 -7.65
CA VAL A 45 2.05 -8.94 -8.75
C VAL A 45 1.02 -9.92 -9.27
N LEU A 46 -0.22 -9.52 -9.19
CA LEU A 46 -1.40 -10.25 -9.64
C LEU A 46 -1.92 -9.62 -10.92
N ALA A 47 -2.33 -10.43 -11.89
CA ALA A 47 -3.02 -9.98 -13.10
C ALA A 47 -4.40 -10.63 -13.19
N GLY A 48 -5.44 -9.83 -13.35
CA GLY A 48 -6.83 -10.27 -13.42
C GLY A 48 -7.66 -9.42 -14.38
N PRO A 49 -8.98 -9.59 -14.39
CA PRO A 49 -9.88 -8.86 -15.28
C PRO A 49 -9.88 -7.34 -15.04
N GLU A 50 -9.62 -6.91 -13.80
CA GLU A 50 -9.50 -5.51 -13.39
C GLU A 50 -8.13 -4.89 -13.74
N GLY A 51 -7.22 -5.68 -14.32
CA GLY A 51 -5.85 -5.27 -14.66
C GLY A 51 -4.80 -5.86 -13.72
N VAL A 52 -3.73 -5.09 -13.48
CA VAL A 52 -2.57 -5.54 -12.70
C VAL A 52 -2.61 -4.93 -11.30
N THR A 53 -2.56 -5.80 -10.29
CA THR A 53 -2.54 -5.42 -8.87
C THR A 53 -1.18 -5.72 -8.24
N HIS A 54 -0.56 -4.70 -7.67
CA HIS A 54 0.71 -4.82 -6.95
C HIS A 54 0.44 -4.89 -5.45
N LEU A 55 0.86 -5.97 -4.82
CA LEU A 55 0.80 -6.15 -3.37
C LEU A 55 2.21 -6.07 -2.80
N TYR A 56 2.42 -5.22 -1.81
CA TYR A 56 3.71 -5.06 -1.14
C TYR A 56 3.69 -5.69 0.24
N LEU A 57 4.83 -6.26 0.65
CA LEU A 57 5.08 -6.57 2.05
C LEU A 57 5.18 -5.25 2.79
N THR A 58 4.31 -5.04 3.76
CA THR A 58 4.42 -3.93 4.70
C THR A 58 5.14 -4.41 5.95
N PRO A 59 6.44 -4.14 6.16
CA PRO A 59 6.97 -3.99 7.50
C PRO A 59 6.65 -2.57 7.95
N ASP A 60 5.69 -2.45 8.87
CA ASP A 60 5.25 -1.17 9.42
C ASP A 60 4.65 -0.18 8.41
N VAL A 61 3.82 0.68 8.95
CA VAL A 61 3.19 1.78 8.26
C VAL A 61 4.30 2.68 7.74
N ASN A 62 4.24 3.15 6.49
CA ASN A 62 4.91 4.40 6.18
C ASN A 62 4.15 5.50 6.96
N LYS A 63 4.52 5.70 8.24
CA LYS A 63 4.08 6.84 9.03
C LYS A 63 4.73 8.06 8.39
N GLN A 64 4.12 8.59 7.34
CA GLN A 64 4.29 10.00 7.07
C GLN A 64 3.82 10.70 8.35
N MET A 65 4.72 11.42 9.03
CA MET A 65 4.30 12.38 10.04
C MET A 65 3.24 13.25 9.36
N ILE A 66 1.98 13.09 9.76
CA ILE A 66 1.00 14.15 9.55
C ILE A 66 1.53 15.29 10.39
N VAL A 67 2.15 16.28 9.74
CA VAL A 67 2.30 17.60 10.36
C VAL A 67 0.88 18.03 10.72
N PRO A 68 0.51 18.18 12.01
CA PRO A 68 -0.78 18.73 12.34
C PRO A 68 -0.81 20.15 11.76
N ALA A 69 -1.76 20.39 10.86
CA ALA A 69 -2.07 21.72 10.39
C ALA A 69 -2.77 22.46 11.54
N ASP A 70 -1.97 22.99 12.46
CA ASP A 70 -2.42 23.96 13.45
C ASP A 70 -1.45 25.16 13.42
N GLY A 71 -1.87 26.40 13.18
CA GLY A 71 -3.19 26.93 13.49
C GLY A 71 -3.65 28.00 12.50
N ARG A 72 -4.94 27.93 12.20
CA ARG A 72 -5.71 29.14 11.88
C ARG A 72 -5.72 30.02 13.13
N LYS A 73 -5.02 31.15 13.09
CA LYS A 73 -5.40 32.33 13.89
C LYS A 73 -6.14 33.29 12.97
N ARG A 74 -7.46 33.08 12.90
CA ARG A 74 -8.42 34.07 12.43
C ARG A 74 -8.72 34.98 13.61
N GLY A 75 -8.21 36.21 13.59
CA GLY A 75 -8.53 37.28 14.55
C GLY A 75 -8.89 38.55 13.77
N LYS A 76 -10.14 39.00 13.93
CA LYS A 76 -10.72 40.23 13.36
C LYS A 76 -10.29 41.49 14.14
N ALA A 77 -10.57 42.66 13.53
CA ALA A 77 -10.71 44.04 14.07
C ALA A 77 -9.45 44.92 14.02
N GLY A 78 -9.44 46.19 13.59
CA GLY A 78 -10.45 47.17 13.12
C GLY A 78 -9.75 48.21 12.20
N HIS A 79 -10.42 48.88 11.26
CA HIS A 79 -11.17 50.15 11.38
C HIS A 79 -10.36 51.39 11.87
N GLY A 80 -10.31 52.44 11.03
CA GLY A 80 -9.97 53.84 11.36
C GLY A 80 -8.49 54.23 11.15
N LYS A 81 -8.09 55.02 10.14
CA LYS A 81 -8.23 56.49 9.99
C LYS A 81 -7.38 57.27 11.01
N ASP A 82 -6.27 57.88 10.59
CA ASP A 82 -6.09 59.35 10.55
C ASP A 82 -4.67 59.75 10.08
N SER A 83 -4.62 60.94 9.48
CA SER A 83 -3.48 61.65 8.92
C SER A 83 -2.56 62.24 9.98
N ARG A 84 -1.27 62.40 9.66
CA ARG A 84 -0.50 63.64 9.87
C ARG A 84 0.84 63.58 9.17
#